data_AF-A0A8J4K733-F1
#
_entry.id   AF-A0A8J4K733-F1
#
_cell.length_a   1.000
_cell.length_b   1.000
_cell.length_c   1.000
_cell.angle_alpha   90.00
_cell.angle_beta   90.00
_cell.angle_gamma   90.00
#
_symmetry.space_group_name_H-M   'P 1'
#
loop_
_entity.id
_entity.type
_entity.pdbx_description
1 polymer ?
#
loop_
_entity_poly.entity_id
_entity_poly.type
_entity_poly.pdbx_seq_one_letter_code
_entity_poly.pdbx_strand_id
1 'polypeptide(L)'
;REMSMLVASEDSSYMPARVVVLGGDSPATIRTELNAVTVLPSDSRVILLENMTRFWPVIQIRVKRCQQGGIDTRVRGIEVLGPKPTFWPIFKEQLCRRTFLSCAARAHAWCQEICRDRGRLLQLFGRLNRALRHEQGFADRFLPDDEAAWALGRTCWEALVNPLVQSITSPDPHGVSPLAWLLSEYLESVEPPRRATSRGAVFGSRVRRLTQLLVHVDPSGPEPEEARAAGLSLGRREGGEEQGGAGQGCKSSSLWGISQCWRGVVQQQVQRFLEAAGQAPDLVERYCGLYQRLRGATEELFGQQAAFVLALGQGFAGALLQLSFLTTLHVS
;
A
#
# COMPACT_ATOMS: atom_id res chain seq x y z
N ARG A 1 7.94 -6.63 -31.24
CA ARG A 1 6.57 -6.07 -31.08
C ARG A 1 6.46 -4.87 -32.00
N GLU A 2 5.33 -4.69 -32.64
CA GLU A 2 5.21 -3.83 -33.82
C GLU A 2 3.95 -2.97 -33.75
N MET A 3 4.04 -1.73 -34.21
CA MET A 3 2.91 -0.88 -34.54
C MET A 3 2.98 -0.58 -36.03
N SER A 4 1.89 -0.82 -36.76
CA SER A 4 1.82 -0.61 -38.20
C SER A 4 0.59 0.18 -38.60
N MET A 5 0.69 0.85 -39.76
CA MET A 5 -0.35 1.66 -40.37
C MET A 5 -0.77 1.01 -41.68
N LEU A 6 -2.08 0.81 -41.85
CA LEU A 6 -2.67 0.30 -43.07
C LEU A 6 -2.98 1.47 -44.01
N VAL A 7 -2.53 1.32 -45.25
CA VAL A 7 -2.69 2.28 -46.33
C VAL A 7 -3.13 1.52 -47.58
N ALA A 8 -3.65 2.22 -48.58
CA ALA A 8 -4.07 1.56 -49.81
C ALA A 8 -3.68 2.42 -51.01
N SER A 9 -3.12 1.78 -52.04
CA SER A 9 -2.72 2.45 -53.28
C SER A 9 -3.90 3.09 -54.02
N GLU A 10 -5.10 2.54 -53.86
CA GLU A 10 -6.36 3.10 -54.37
C GLU A 10 -6.70 4.49 -53.80
N ASP A 11 -6.10 4.89 -52.68
CA ASP A 11 -6.30 6.22 -52.10
C ASP A 11 -5.53 7.32 -52.84
N SER A 12 -4.63 6.98 -53.78
CA SER A 12 -3.94 7.92 -54.67
C SER A 12 -3.32 9.12 -53.92
N SER A 13 -3.77 10.36 -54.17
CA SER A 13 -3.27 11.57 -53.52
C SER A 13 -3.61 11.67 -52.02
N TYR A 14 -4.60 10.91 -51.55
CA TYR A 14 -4.95 10.80 -50.12
C TYR A 14 -4.01 9.85 -49.36
N MET A 15 -3.12 9.13 -50.05
CA MET A 15 -2.19 8.22 -49.40
C MET A 15 -1.05 9.02 -48.73
N PRO A 16 -0.66 8.70 -47.48
CA PRO A 16 0.51 9.33 -46.88
C PRO A 16 1.78 8.95 -47.67
N ALA A 17 2.73 9.87 -47.75
CA ALA A 17 4.04 9.66 -48.38
C ALA A 17 5.19 9.76 -47.36
N ARG A 18 5.04 10.59 -46.33
CA ARG A 18 6.00 10.72 -45.23
C ARG A 18 5.30 10.87 -43.90
N VAL A 19 5.64 9.99 -42.96
CA VAL A 19 5.06 9.94 -41.62
C VAL A 19 6.18 10.04 -40.60
N VAL A 20 5.98 10.83 -39.55
CA VAL A 20 6.90 10.94 -38.43
C VAL A 20 6.16 10.53 -37.16
N VAL A 21 6.75 9.62 -36.40
CA VAL A 21 6.19 9.11 -35.15
C VAL A 21 6.96 9.75 -33.99
N LEU A 22 6.23 10.38 -33.08
CA LEU A 22 6.79 11.05 -31.91
C LEU A 22 6.30 10.39 -30.62
N GLY A 23 7.10 10.47 -29.56
CA GLY A 23 6.81 9.98 -28.22
C GLY A 23 6.90 11.09 -27.17
N GLY A 24 6.04 11.01 -26.16
CA GLY A 24 6.06 11.89 -25.00
C GLY A 24 5.32 11.32 -23.80
N ASP A 25 5.53 11.95 -22.65
CA ASP A 25 4.88 11.55 -21.38
C ASP A 25 3.46 12.11 -21.24
N SER A 26 3.14 13.17 -21.98
CA SER A 26 1.83 13.82 -22.03
C SER A 26 1.58 14.43 -23.42
N PRO A 27 0.32 14.72 -23.81
CA PRO A 27 0.02 15.36 -25.09
C PRO A 27 0.72 16.70 -25.30
N ALA A 28 0.97 17.45 -24.22
CA ALA A 28 1.65 18.74 -24.25
C ALA A 28 3.18 18.64 -24.39
N THR A 29 3.78 17.48 -24.08
CA THR A 29 5.24 17.28 -23.99
C THR A 29 5.81 16.36 -25.07
N ILE A 30 5.06 16.11 -26.15
CA ILE A 30 5.50 15.25 -27.25
C ILE A 30 6.59 15.96 -28.06
N ARG A 31 7.85 15.63 -27.79
CA ARG A 31 9.02 16.22 -28.44
C ARG A 31 10.02 15.21 -29.00
N THR A 32 9.96 13.95 -28.56
CA THR A 32 10.96 12.96 -28.96
C THR A 32 10.55 12.31 -30.27
N GLU A 33 11.36 12.44 -31.32
CA GLU A 33 11.14 11.69 -32.56
C GLU A 33 11.57 10.23 -32.38
N LEU A 34 10.64 9.31 -32.60
CA LEU A 34 10.85 7.88 -32.45
C LEU A 34 11.22 7.23 -33.77
N ASN A 35 10.56 7.64 -34.84
CA ASN A 35 10.81 7.12 -36.18
C ASN A 35 10.31 8.09 -37.26
N ALA A 36 10.94 8.04 -38.44
CA ALA A 36 10.48 8.73 -39.64
C ALA A 36 10.38 7.74 -40.80
N VAL A 37 9.17 7.54 -41.30
CA VAL A 37 8.84 6.48 -42.25
C VAL A 37 8.45 7.10 -43.59
N THR A 38 9.00 6.54 -44.66
CA THR A 38 8.62 6.86 -46.04
C THR A 38 7.67 5.78 -46.52
N VAL A 39 6.52 6.21 -47.06
CA VAL A 39 5.46 5.32 -47.54
C VAL A 39 5.50 5.32 -49.05
N LEU A 40 5.63 4.14 -49.66
CA LEU A 40 5.62 3.97 -51.11
C LEU A 40 4.18 3.88 -51.63
N PRO A 41 3.91 4.31 -52.88
CA PRO A 41 2.57 4.24 -53.47
C PRO A 41 1.99 2.82 -53.60
N SER A 42 2.86 1.80 -53.59
CA SER A 42 2.49 0.39 -53.65
C SER A 42 2.27 -0.26 -52.28
N ASP A 43 2.55 0.46 -51.18
CA ASP A 43 2.46 -0.11 -49.84
C ASP A 43 1.00 -0.33 -49.45
N SER A 44 0.74 -1.44 -48.74
CA SER A 44 -0.55 -1.73 -48.12
C SER A 44 -0.47 -1.74 -46.59
N ARG A 45 0.71 -1.99 -46.04
CA ARG A 45 1.00 -2.03 -44.60
C ARG A 45 2.39 -1.48 -44.35
N VAL A 46 2.48 -0.48 -43.48
CA VAL A 46 3.73 0.23 -43.18
C VAL A 46 4.04 0.11 -41.70
N ILE A 47 5.25 -0.33 -41.37
CA ILE A 47 5.71 -0.43 -39.99
C ILE A 47 6.07 0.97 -39.48
N LEU A 48 5.40 1.40 -38.41
CA LEU A 48 5.64 2.70 -37.77
C LEU A 48 6.67 2.60 -36.65
N LEU A 49 6.55 1.59 -35.79
CA LEU A 49 7.46 1.35 -34.68
C LEU A 49 7.71 -0.15 -34.55
N GLU A 50 8.95 -0.53 -34.31
CA GLU A 50 9.34 -1.91 -34.11
C GLU A 50 10.32 -2.03 -32.95
N ASN A 51 10.14 -3.05 -32.10
CA ASN A 51 11.07 -3.45 -31.04
C ASN A 51 11.48 -2.31 -30.09
N MET A 52 10.53 -1.44 -29.78
CA MET A 52 10.73 -0.34 -28.83
C MET A 52 11.13 -0.86 -27.44
N THR A 53 12.24 -0.33 -26.92
CA THR A 53 12.79 -0.69 -25.60
C THR A 53 12.36 0.26 -24.49
N ARG A 54 11.91 1.46 -24.84
CA ARG A 54 11.40 2.48 -23.93
C ARG A 54 9.88 2.57 -24.00
N PHE A 55 9.25 2.71 -22.84
CA PHE A 55 7.82 3.01 -22.75
C PHE A 55 7.54 4.49 -23.08
N TRP A 56 6.51 4.70 -23.89
CA TRP A 56 6.01 6.02 -24.29
C TRP A 56 4.50 6.08 -24.02
N PRO A 57 4.05 6.84 -23.00
CA PRO A 57 2.63 6.94 -22.65
C PRO A 57 1.77 7.51 -23.78
N VAL A 58 2.32 8.45 -24.55
CA VAL A 58 1.64 9.07 -25.69
C VAL A 58 2.50 8.93 -26.93
N ILE A 59 1.93 8.33 -27.97
CA ILE A 59 2.52 8.21 -29.31
C ILE A 59 1.71 9.07 -30.27
N GLN A 60 2.38 9.99 -30.95
CA GLN A 60 1.75 10.84 -31.96
C GLN A 60 2.27 10.49 -33.35
N ILE A 61 1.35 10.11 -34.23
CA ILE A 61 1.62 9.90 -35.65
C ILE A 61 1.36 11.22 -36.37
N ARG A 62 2.38 11.78 -37.01
CA ARG A 62 2.27 13.00 -37.82
C ARG A 62 2.50 12.68 -39.28
N VAL A 63 1.46 12.77 -40.09
CA VAL A 63 1.61 12.75 -41.54
C VAL A 63 2.17 14.10 -41.97
N LYS A 64 3.35 14.08 -42.59
CA LYS A 64 4.08 15.29 -43.02
C LYS A 64 3.86 15.62 -44.49
N ARG A 65 3.54 14.62 -45.30
CA ARG A 65 3.33 14.76 -46.73
C ARG A 65 2.45 13.62 -47.24
N CYS A 66 1.55 13.92 -48.18
CA CYS A 66 0.79 12.93 -48.94
C CYS A 66 1.38 12.73 -50.34
N GLN A 67 0.99 11.65 -51.00
CA GLN A 67 1.37 11.39 -52.38
C GLN A 67 0.84 12.49 -53.30
N GLN A 68 1.57 12.75 -54.39
CA GLN A 68 1.16 13.70 -55.45
C GLN A 68 0.81 15.12 -54.93
N GLY A 69 1.30 15.51 -53.75
CA GLY A 69 0.99 16.82 -53.16
C GLY A 69 -0.41 16.94 -52.59
N GLY A 70 -1.08 15.82 -52.29
CA GLY A 70 -2.40 15.83 -51.64
C GLY A 70 -2.41 16.62 -50.33
N ILE A 71 -3.53 17.29 -50.07
CA ILE A 71 -3.74 18.13 -48.87
C ILE A 71 -4.42 17.36 -47.73
N ASP A 72 -5.05 16.22 -48.05
CA ASP A 72 -5.75 15.35 -47.12
C ASP A 72 -5.08 13.98 -47.06
N THR A 73 -5.28 13.25 -45.95
CA THR A 73 -4.77 11.88 -45.79
C THR A 73 -5.87 10.91 -45.39
N ARG A 74 -5.89 9.72 -46.00
CA ARG A 74 -6.67 8.58 -45.54
C ARG A 74 -5.77 7.49 -44.97
N VAL A 75 -6.03 7.13 -43.72
CA VAL A 75 -5.41 5.99 -43.03
C VAL A 75 -6.48 4.92 -42.86
N ARG A 76 -6.24 3.72 -43.39
CA ARG A 76 -7.24 2.64 -43.38
C ARG A 76 -7.35 1.95 -42.02
N GLY A 77 -6.27 1.95 -41.25
CA GLY A 77 -6.25 1.35 -39.92
C GLY A 77 -4.88 1.47 -39.26
N ILE A 78 -4.86 1.16 -37.96
CA ILE A 78 -3.65 1.05 -37.16
C ILE A 78 -3.70 -0.32 -36.48
N GLU A 79 -2.66 -1.12 -36.66
CA GLU A 79 -2.53 -2.43 -36.03
C GLU A 79 -1.39 -2.40 -35.02
N VAL A 80 -1.64 -2.97 -33.83
CA VAL A 80 -0.65 -3.10 -32.77
C VAL A 80 -0.47 -4.58 -32.43
N LEU A 81 0.72 -5.11 -32.73
CA LEU A 81 1.13 -6.46 -32.38
C LEU A 81 1.83 -6.44 -31.02
N GLY A 82 1.01 -6.60 -29.97
CA GLY A 82 1.41 -6.76 -28.58
C GLY A 82 1.60 -8.24 -28.18
N PRO A 83 1.97 -8.50 -26.91
CA PRO A 83 1.92 -9.85 -26.37
C PRO A 83 0.47 -10.34 -26.40
N LYS A 84 0.22 -11.56 -26.90
CA LYS A 84 -1.14 -12.11 -26.88
C LYS A 84 -1.64 -12.17 -25.43
N PRO A 85 -2.91 -11.83 -25.15
CA PRO A 85 -3.52 -11.93 -23.82
C PRO A 85 -3.36 -13.32 -23.18
N THR A 86 -3.23 -14.37 -23.99
CA THR A 86 -2.97 -15.75 -23.54
C THR A 86 -1.68 -15.92 -22.74
N PHE A 87 -0.70 -15.03 -22.88
CA PHE A 87 0.54 -15.07 -22.08
C PHE A 87 0.41 -14.36 -20.72
N TRP A 88 -0.73 -13.73 -20.46
CA TRP A 88 -0.94 -12.96 -19.23
C TRP A 88 -0.76 -13.77 -17.95
N PRO A 89 -1.25 -15.03 -17.83
CA PRO A 89 -1.04 -15.81 -16.62
C PRO A 89 0.44 -16.05 -16.30
N ILE A 90 1.26 -16.35 -17.32
CA ILE A 90 2.71 -16.55 -17.17
C ILE A 90 3.39 -15.22 -16.80
N PHE A 91 3.00 -14.13 -17.47
CA PHE A 91 3.56 -12.80 -17.16
C PHE A 91 3.17 -12.33 -15.75
N LYS A 92 1.93 -12.58 -15.32
CA LYS A 92 1.43 -12.30 -13.97
C LYS A 92 2.29 -13.00 -12.93
N GLU A 93 2.58 -14.29 -13.10
CA GLU A 93 3.44 -15.03 -12.18
C GLU A 93 4.87 -14.45 -12.11
N GLN A 94 5.49 -14.18 -13.25
CA GLN A 94 6.85 -13.63 -13.28
C GLN A 94 6.91 -12.20 -12.72
N LEU A 95 5.90 -11.38 -13.00
CA LEU A 95 5.74 -10.05 -12.45
C LEU A 95 5.63 -10.13 -10.92
N CYS A 96 4.71 -10.95 -10.40
CA CYS A 96 4.54 -11.13 -8.97
C CYS A 96 5.84 -11.64 -8.32
N ARG A 97 6.52 -12.63 -8.92
CA ARG A 97 7.79 -13.15 -8.39
C ARG A 97 8.87 -12.07 -8.32
N ARG A 98 9.04 -11.27 -9.38
CA ARG A 98 9.99 -10.15 -9.40
C ARG A 98 9.63 -9.11 -8.33
N THR A 99 8.36 -8.72 -8.26
CA THR A 99 7.89 -7.72 -7.30
C THR A 99 8.04 -8.22 -5.87
N PHE A 100 7.74 -9.49 -5.61
CA PHE A 100 7.96 -10.15 -4.33
C PHE A 100 9.41 -10.03 -3.88
N LEU A 101 10.37 -10.42 -4.73
CA LEU A 101 11.80 -10.34 -4.40
C LEU A 101 12.26 -8.91 -4.11
N SER A 102 11.81 -7.95 -4.93
CA SER A 102 12.11 -6.52 -4.73
C SER A 102 11.52 -5.98 -3.43
N CYS A 103 10.26 -6.32 -3.14
CA CYS A 103 9.56 -5.93 -1.92
C CYS A 103 10.18 -6.56 -0.67
N ALA A 104 10.48 -7.86 -0.71
CA ALA A 104 11.11 -8.58 0.40
C ALA A 104 12.51 -8.02 0.72
N ALA A 105 13.31 -7.73 -0.31
CA ALA A 105 14.62 -7.10 -0.11
C ALA A 105 14.50 -5.71 0.53
N ARG A 106 13.53 -4.89 0.07
CA ARG A 106 13.22 -3.58 0.69
C ARG A 106 12.77 -3.73 2.13
N ALA A 107 11.85 -4.65 2.41
CA ALA A 107 11.34 -4.93 3.76
C ALA A 107 12.49 -5.29 4.69
N HIS A 108 13.32 -6.26 4.30
CA HIS A 108 14.45 -6.71 5.10
C HIS A 108 15.43 -5.57 5.41
N ALA A 109 15.81 -4.77 4.40
CA ALA A 109 16.71 -3.64 4.59
C ALA A 109 16.12 -2.59 5.55
N TRP A 110 14.85 -2.22 5.38
CA TRP A 110 14.20 -1.23 6.24
C TRP A 110 13.99 -1.75 7.66
N CYS A 111 13.64 -3.03 7.85
CA CYS A 111 13.56 -3.66 9.16
C CYS A 111 14.91 -3.58 9.88
N GLN A 112 16.01 -3.95 9.21
CA GLN A 112 17.34 -3.85 9.80
C GLN A 112 17.72 -2.41 10.18
N GLU A 113 17.38 -1.44 9.35
CA GLU A 113 17.60 -0.02 9.67
C GLU A 113 16.84 0.41 10.92
N ILE A 114 15.57 0.01 11.06
CA ILE A 114 14.73 0.35 12.22
C ILE A 114 15.22 -0.36 13.48
N CYS A 115 15.65 -1.61 13.37
CA CYS A 115 16.24 -2.35 14.49
C CYS A 115 17.53 -1.70 15.01
N ARG A 116 18.34 -1.11 14.13
CA ARG A 116 19.57 -0.38 14.51
C ARG A 116 19.27 1.01 15.08
N ASP A 117 18.29 1.70 14.52
CA ASP A 117 17.92 3.06 14.89
C ASP A 117 16.39 3.24 14.82
N ARG A 118 15.75 3.18 15.99
CA ARG A 118 14.29 3.32 16.13
C ARG A 118 13.78 4.66 15.60
N GLY A 119 14.61 5.71 15.60
CA GLY A 119 14.26 7.03 15.07
C GLY A 119 13.98 7.03 13.56
N ARG A 120 14.46 6.02 12.83
CA ARG A 120 14.19 5.85 11.39
C ARG A 120 12.76 5.39 11.10
N LEU A 121 12.02 4.91 12.10
CA LEU A 121 10.63 4.50 11.93
C LEU A 121 9.77 5.61 11.33
N LEU A 122 9.99 6.88 11.69
CA LEU A 122 9.25 8.01 11.09
C LEU A 122 9.56 8.22 9.61
N GLN A 123 10.76 7.83 9.15
CA GLN A 123 11.11 7.89 7.73
C GLN A 123 10.46 6.75 6.93
N LEU A 124 10.08 5.66 7.59
CA LEU A 124 9.42 4.51 6.96
C LEU A 124 8.15 4.95 6.22
N PHE A 125 7.34 5.82 6.82
CA PHE A 125 6.11 6.32 6.22
C PHE A 125 6.33 6.85 4.79
N GLY A 126 7.32 7.73 4.61
CA GLY A 126 7.61 8.34 3.31
C GLY A 126 8.10 7.33 2.28
N ARG A 127 8.93 6.36 2.71
CA ARG A 127 9.48 5.31 1.84
C ARG A 127 8.42 4.29 1.44
N LEU A 128 7.63 3.82 2.41
CA LEU A 128 6.56 2.85 2.20
C LEU A 128 5.47 3.43 1.30
N ASN A 129 4.99 4.65 1.57
CA ASN A 129 3.98 5.29 0.75
C ASN A 129 4.47 5.51 -0.70
N ARG A 130 5.74 5.92 -0.88
CA ARG A 130 6.33 6.05 -2.22
C ARG A 130 6.42 4.72 -2.94
N ALA A 131 6.83 3.65 -2.25
CA ALA A 131 6.90 2.31 -2.82
C ALA A 131 5.51 1.82 -3.24
N LEU A 132 4.51 1.90 -2.37
CA LEU A 132 3.14 1.47 -2.68
C LEU A 132 2.54 2.28 -3.83
N ARG A 133 2.71 3.60 -3.86
CA ARG A 133 2.24 4.45 -4.97
C ARG A 133 2.93 4.14 -6.29
N HIS A 134 4.20 3.72 -6.25
CA HIS A 134 4.91 3.31 -7.45
C HIS A 134 4.30 2.03 -8.03
N GLU A 135 4.03 1.03 -7.19
CA GLU A 135 3.39 -0.22 -7.63
C GLU A 135 1.95 0.01 -8.07
N GLN A 136 1.18 0.85 -7.36
CA GLN A 136 -0.18 1.23 -7.76
C GLN A 136 -0.19 1.96 -9.10
N GLY A 137 0.68 2.97 -9.28
CA GLY A 137 0.77 3.68 -10.55
C GLY A 137 1.30 2.79 -11.69
N PHE A 138 2.02 1.72 -11.38
CA PHE A 138 2.33 0.68 -12.37
C PHE A 138 1.08 -0.14 -12.69
N ALA A 139 0.33 -0.56 -11.68
CA ALA A 139 -0.90 -1.32 -11.84
C ALA A 139 -1.90 -0.60 -12.75
N ASP A 140 -2.21 0.66 -12.44
CA ASP A 140 -3.21 1.47 -13.13
C ASP A 140 -2.86 1.74 -14.61
N ARG A 141 -1.57 1.68 -14.98
CA ARG A 141 -1.10 2.03 -16.33
C ARG A 141 -0.79 0.84 -17.21
N PHE A 142 -0.42 -0.30 -16.63
CA PHE A 142 0.20 -1.39 -17.38
C PHE A 142 -0.51 -2.72 -17.23
N LEU A 143 -1.39 -2.88 -16.23
CA LEU A 143 -2.11 -4.13 -16.04
C LEU A 143 -3.43 -4.08 -16.82
N PRO A 144 -3.85 -5.21 -17.42
CA PRO A 144 -5.01 -5.29 -18.29
C PRO A 144 -6.33 -5.32 -17.54
N ASP A 145 -6.33 -5.74 -16.27
CA ASP A 145 -7.53 -5.95 -15.46
C ASP A 145 -7.25 -5.72 -13.96
N ASP A 146 -8.34 -5.53 -13.21
CA ASP A 146 -8.32 -5.32 -11.76
C ASP A 146 -7.81 -6.55 -11.01
N GLU A 147 -8.01 -7.76 -11.55
CA GLU A 147 -7.55 -8.99 -10.91
C GLU A 147 -6.02 -9.05 -10.84
N ALA A 148 -5.35 -8.62 -11.90
CA ALA A 148 -3.89 -8.54 -11.92
C ALA A 148 -3.36 -7.38 -11.08
N ALA A 149 -4.04 -6.23 -11.07
CA ALA A 149 -3.73 -5.14 -10.16
C ALA A 149 -3.82 -5.58 -8.71
N TRP A 150 -4.87 -6.31 -8.37
CA TRP A 150 -5.07 -6.89 -7.06
C TRP A 150 -4.00 -7.93 -6.71
N ALA A 151 -3.66 -8.84 -7.63
CA ALA A 151 -2.61 -9.83 -7.40
C ALA A 151 -1.24 -9.18 -7.14
N LEU A 152 -0.90 -8.11 -7.87
CA LEU A 152 0.30 -7.32 -7.62
C LEU A 152 0.24 -6.62 -6.26
N GLY A 153 -0.90 -6.01 -5.93
CA GLY A 153 -1.15 -5.35 -4.65
C GLY A 153 -0.99 -6.31 -3.47
N ARG A 154 -1.60 -7.49 -3.54
CA ARG A 154 -1.45 -8.58 -2.57
C ARG A 154 0.00 -9.03 -2.43
N THR A 155 0.71 -9.20 -3.54
CA THR A 155 2.14 -9.56 -3.51
C THR A 155 2.97 -8.49 -2.80
N CYS A 156 2.72 -7.21 -3.07
CA CYS A 156 3.38 -6.11 -2.37
C CYS A 156 3.05 -6.12 -0.88
N TRP A 157 1.80 -6.39 -0.52
CA TRP A 157 1.36 -6.48 0.87
C TRP A 157 2.07 -7.59 1.64
N GLU A 158 2.07 -8.80 1.09
CA GLU A 158 2.68 -9.98 1.71
C GLU A 158 4.20 -9.86 1.82
N ALA A 159 4.86 -9.32 0.80
CA ALA A 159 6.32 -9.22 0.75
C ALA A 159 6.89 -7.96 1.42
N LEU A 160 6.13 -6.86 1.48
CA LEU A 160 6.58 -5.58 2.03
C LEU A 160 5.91 -5.27 3.35
N VAL A 161 4.58 -5.16 3.37
CA VAL A 161 3.87 -4.57 4.51
C VAL A 161 3.80 -5.54 5.69
N ASN A 162 3.40 -6.79 5.46
CA ASN A 162 3.33 -7.81 6.51
C ASN A 162 4.65 -7.96 7.29
N PRO A 163 5.81 -8.21 6.66
CA PRO A 163 7.07 -8.35 7.40
C PRO A 163 7.51 -7.06 8.09
N LEU A 164 7.22 -5.88 7.50
CA LEU A 164 7.47 -4.60 8.15
C LEU A 164 6.64 -4.42 9.42
N VAL A 165 5.31 -4.65 9.33
CA VAL A 165 4.40 -4.55 10.47
C VAL A 165 4.83 -5.52 11.57
N GLN A 166 5.09 -6.78 11.20
CA GLN A 166 5.58 -7.77 12.16
C GLN A 166 6.86 -7.28 12.86
N SER A 167 7.85 -6.81 12.11
CA SER A 167 9.11 -6.31 12.68
C SER A 167 8.97 -5.09 13.58
N ILE A 168 8.07 -4.15 13.27
CA ILE A 168 7.89 -2.95 14.11
C ILE A 168 7.01 -3.21 15.32
N THR A 169 6.18 -4.26 15.29
CA THR A 169 5.31 -4.67 16.40
C THR A 169 5.94 -5.72 17.31
N SER A 170 6.93 -6.50 16.83
CA SER A 170 7.62 -7.50 17.62
C SER A 170 8.53 -6.84 18.67
N PRO A 171 8.46 -7.26 19.95
CA PRO A 171 9.33 -6.74 20.99
C PRO A 171 10.79 -7.12 20.71
N ASP A 172 11.70 -6.21 21.05
CA ASP A 172 13.14 -6.45 21.01
C ASP A 172 13.62 -7.19 22.29
N PRO A 173 14.93 -7.46 22.46
CA PRO A 173 15.45 -8.09 23.68
C PRO A 173 15.13 -7.31 24.99
N HIS A 174 14.80 -6.03 24.89
CA HIS A 174 14.36 -5.19 26.03
C HIS A 174 12.84 -5.24 26.25
N GLY A 175 12.11 -6.06 25.47
CA GLY A 175 10.67 -6.23 25.56
C GLY A 175 9.84 -5.12 24.90
N VAL A 176 10.47 -4.15 24.22
CA VAL A 176 9.76 -2.99 23.65
C VAL A 176 9.93 -2.96 22.13
N SER A 177 8.80 -3.07 21.41
CA SER A 177 8.83 -2.99 19.96
C SER A 177 9.14 -1.56 19.48
N PRO A 178 9.70 -1.37 18.26
CA PRO A 178 9.95 -0.03 17.71
C PRO A 178 8.69 0.85 17.67
N LEU A 179 7.54 0.26 17.36
CA LEU A 179 6.25 0.97 17.36
C LEU A 179 5.82 1.32 18.80
N ALA A 180 5.95 0.41 19.76
CA ALA A 180 5.62 0.68 21.17
C ALA A 180 6.48 1.80 21.76
N TRP A 181 7.77 1.84 21.41
CA TRP A 181 8.66 2.93 21.78
C TRP A 181 8.17 4.27 21.21
N LEU A 182 7.85 4.33 19.92
CA LEU A 182 7.39 5.56 19.26
C LEU A 182 6.07 6.08 19.86
N LEU A 183 5.14 5.16 20.16
CA LEU A 183 3.86 5.49 20.77
C LEU A 183 4.02 5.97 22.22
N SER A 184 4.96 5.40 22.97
CA SER A 184 5.29 5.86 24.31
C SER A 184 5.88 7.28 24.28
N GLU A 185 6.84 7.54 23.40
CA GLU A 185 7.42 8.87 23.17
C GLU A 185 6.36 9.90 22.75
N TYR A 186 5.37 9.49 21.93
CA TYR A 186 4.23 10.35 21.59
C TYR A 186 3.43 10.73 22.82
N LEU A 187 3.05 9.77 23.66
CA LEU A 187 2.27 10.03 24.87
C LEU A 187 3.02 10.93 25.86
N GLU A 188 4.32 10.71 26.03
CA GLU A 188 5.18 11.54 26.88
C GLU A 188 5.37 12.96 26.33
N SER A 189 5.38 13.13 25.00
CA SER A 189 5.47 14.45 24.36
C SER A 189 4.20 15.30 24.50
N VAL A 190 3.07 14.67 24.83
CA VAL A 190 1.75 15.32 24.99
C VAL A 190 1.51 15.75 26.46
N GLU A 191 2.39 15.40 27.41
CA GLU A 191 2.22 15.78 28.82
C GLU A 191 2.58 17.26 29.13
N PRO A 192 1.70 18.03 29.81
CA PRO A 192 2.02 19.38 30.31
C PRO A 192 2.90 19.30 31.59
N PRO A 193 3.85 20.25 31.85
CA PRO A 193 3.89 21.65 31.40
C PRO A 193 4.97 21.95 30.32
N ARG A 194 5.50 20.93 29.63
CA ARG A 194 6.58 21.14 28.66
C ARG A 194 6.02 21.85 27.42
N ARG A 195 6.26 23.16 27.35
CA ARG A 195 5.92 24.06 26.23
C ARG A 195 6.00 23.32 24.90
N ALA A 196 4.88 23.29 24.18
CA ALA A 196 4.77 22.76 22.82
C ALA A 196 5.78 23.49 21.91
N THR A 197 6.99 22.96 21.87
CA THR A 197 8.05 23.47 21.01
C THR A 197 7.67 23.04 19.60
N SER A 198 7.88 23.88 18.58
CA SER A 198 7.49 23.58 17.19
C SER A 198 7.92 22.19 16.69
N ARG A 199 9.04 21.67 17.22
CA ARG A 199 9.55 20.31 16.97
C ARG A 199 8.61 19.18 17.44
N GLY A 200 7.91 19.35 18.57
CA GLY A 200 6.96 18.37 19.10
C GLY A 200 5.68 18.25 18.26
N ALA A 201 5.17 19.37 17.75
CA ALA A 201 4.02 19.37 16.85
C ALA A 201 4.32 18.67 15.52
N VAL A 202 5.51 18.89 14.95
CA VAL A 202 5.97 18.21 13.73
C VAL A 202 6.12 16.70 13.99
N PHE A 203 6.72 16.31 15.12
CA PHE A 203 6.84 14.91 15.52
C PHE A 203 5.47 14.23 15.62
N GLY A 204 4.54 14.80 16.40
CA GLY A 204 3.19 14.23 16.55
C GLY A 204 2.44 14.10 15.23
N SER A 205 2.57 15.07 14.33
CA SER A 205 1.97 14.99 12.99
C SER A 205 2.52 13.83 12.15
N ARG A 206 3.80 13.49 12.30
CA ARG A 206 4.43 12.36 11.59
C ARG A 206 4.01 11.02 12.17
N VAL A 207 3.89 10.92 13.50
CA VAL A 207 3.39 9.72 14.18
C VAL A 207 1.96 9.42 13.72
N ARG A 208 1.06 10.41 13.75
CA ARG A 208 -0.34 10.24 13.28
C ARG A 208 -0.42 9.78 11.83
N ARG A 209 0.36 10.38 10.93
CA ARG A 209 0.38 9.94 9.51
C ARG A 209 0.88 8.50 9.35
N LEU A 210 1.89 8.11 10.14
CA LEU A 210 2.41 6.75 10.14
C LEU A 210 1.38 5.74 10.62
N THR A 211 0.74 5.98 11.77
CA THR A 211 -0.28 5.07 12.33
C THR A 211 -1.50 4.98 11.42
N GLN A 212 -1.96 6.11 10.88
CA GLN A 212 -3.08 6.13 9.92
C GLN A 212 -2.76 5.30 8.67
N LEU A 213 -1.56 5.41 8.10
CA LEU A 213 -1.18 4.61 6.94
C LEU A 213 -1.11 3.12 7.28
N LEU A 214 -0.49 2.74 8.40
CA LEU A 214 -0.39 1.33 8.79
C LEU A 214 -1.76 0.68 9.02
N VAL A 215 -2.75 1.47 9.42
CA VAL A 215 -4.12 1.02 9.71
C VAL A 215 -5.03 1.04 8.47
N HIS A 216 -4.74 1.86 7.45
CA HIS A 216 -5.61 2.06 6.29
C HIS A 216 -5.03 1.57 4.96
N VAL A 217 -3.77 1.11 4.91
CA VAL A 217 -3.32 0.39 3.72
C VAL A 217 -3.98 -0.98 3.82
N ASP A 218 -5.07 -1.22 3.10
CA ASP A 218 -5.69 -2.54 2.99
C ASP A 218 -5.83 -2.84 1.49
N PRO A 219 -5.28 -3.95 0.98
CA PRO A 219 -5.54 -4.42 -0.38
C PRO A 219 -6.90 -5.15 -0.51
N SER A 220 -7.69 -5.30 0.56
CA SER A 220 -9.01 -5.94 0.49
C SER A 220 -10.00 -5.04 -0.26
N GLY A 221 -10.22 -5.34 -1.53
CA GLY A 221 -11.39 -4.84 -2.25
C GLY A 221 -12.70 -5.34 -1.60
N PRO A 222 -13.85 -4.74 -1.96
CA PRO A 222 -15.14 -5.23 -1.49
C PRO A 222 -15.30 -6.69 -1.91
N GLU A 223 -15.51 -7.58 -0.93
CA GLU A 223 -15.87 -8.96 -1.21
C GLU A 223 -17.15 -8.96 -2.05
N PRO A 224 -17.23 -9.69 -3.19
CA PRO A 224 -18.50 -9.84 -3.89
C PRO A 224 -19.47 -10.58 -2.97
N GLU A 225 -20.50 -9.86 -2.54
CA GLU A 225 -21.54 -10.28 -1.60
C GLU A 225 -22.53 -11.30 -2.19
N GLU A 226 -22.18 -11.98 -3.29
CA GLU A 226 -23.10 -12.83 -4.06
C GLU A 226 -23.08 -14.32 -3.64
N ALA A 227 -22.13 -14.76 -2.81
CA ALA A 227 -22.05 -16.15 -2.36
C ALA A 227 -22.90 -16.48 -1.11
N ARG A 228 -23.58 -15.49 -0.51
CA ARG A 228 -24.41 -15.72 0.71
C ARG A 228 -25.88 -16.02 0.42
N ALA A 229 -26.34 -15.89 -0.83
CA ALA A 229 -27.75 -16.04 -1.19
C ALA A 229 -28.14 -17.40 -1.81
N ALA A 230 -27.22 -18.36 -1.92
CA ALA A 230 -27.50 -19.69 -2.46
C ALA A 230 -27.43 -20.78 -1.37
N GLY A 231 -28.31 -20.67 -0.38
CA GLY A 231 -28.43 -21.61 0.72
C GLY A 231 -29.80 -22.29 0.79
N LEU A 232 -30.21 -23.03 -0.25
CA LEU A 232 -31.36 -23.94 -0.17
C LEU A 232 -31.19 -25.12 -1.16
N SER A 233 -30.68 -26.27 -0.68
CA SER A 233 -31.40 -27.57 -0.69
C SER A 233 -30.48 -28.78 -0.43
N LEU A 234 -30.85 -29.54 0.60
CA LEU A 234 -30.59 -30.94 1.00
C LEU A 234 -29.67 -31.86 0.16
N GLY A 235 -28.79 -32.57 0.87
CA GLY A 235 -28.22 -33.85 0.42
C GLY A 235 -27.16 -34.43 1.37
N ARG A 236 -27.58 -35.17 2.41
CA ARG A 236 -26.73 -35.85 3.40
C ARG A 236 -26.01 -37.06 2.77
N ARG A 237 -24.68 -37.13 2.83
CA ARG A 237 -23.91 -38.38 2.90
C ARG A 237 -22.53 -38.16 3.51
N GLU A 238 -22.18 -39.07 4.41
CA GLU A 238 -21.01 -39.08 5.30
C GLU A 238 -19.70 -39.44 4.57
N GLY A 239 -18.59 -38.95 5.13
CA GLY A 239 -17.27 -39.60 5.05
C GLY A 239 -16.24 -38.91 4.15
N GLY A 240 -15.19 -38.34 4.76
CA GLY A 240 -13.98 -37.91 4.07
C GLY A 240 -13.38 -36.64 4.68
N GLU A 241 -12.48 -36.81 5.65
CA GLU A 241 -11.55 -35.76 6.07
C GLU A 241 -10.67 -35.36 4.89
N GLU A 242 -10.58 -34.06 4.57
CA GLU A 242 -9.33 -33.40 4.17
C GLU A 242 -9.49 -31.87 4.10
N GLN A 243 -8.85 -31.22 5.08
CA GLN A 243 -8.13 -29.95 4.99
C GLN A 243 -8.81 -28.74 4.32
N GLY A 244 -9.64 -28.07 5.13
CA GLY A 244 -9.39 -26.71 5.62
C GLY A 244 -8.86 -25.66 4.62
N GLY A 245 -9.78 -24.88 4.06
CA GLY A 245 -9.48 -23.72 3.22
C GLY A 245 -8.68 -22.62 3.93
N ALA A 246 -7.57 -22.23 3.32
CA ALA A 246 -6.77 -21.07 3.70
C ALA A 246 -7.04 -19.90 2.73
N GLY A 247 -8.13 -19.17 2.96
CA GLY A 247 -8.50 -18.00 2.14
C GLY A 247 -8.74 -16.71 2.92
N GLN A 248 -8.76 -16.75 4.26
CA GLN A 248 -9.34 -15.67 5.09
C GLN A 248 -8.38 -15.08 6.15
N GLY A 249 -7.09 -15.43 6.11
CA GLY A 249 -6.13 -15.15 7.19
C GLY A 249 -5.34 -13.83 7.13
N CYS A 250 -5.40 -13.06 6.03
CA CYS A 250 -4.51 -11.90 5.87
C CYS A 250 -5.03 -10.62 6.57
N LYS A 251 -6.35 -10.44 6.66
CA LYS A 251 -7.01 -9.27 7.28
C LYS A 251 -6.70 -9.12 8.77
N SER A 252 -6.48 -10.23 9.48
CA SER A 252 -6.36 -10.24 10.94
C SER A 252 -4.93 -9.99 11.41
N SER A 253 -3.90 -10.49 10.74
CA SER A 253 -2.56 -10.57 11.33
C SER A 253 -1.88 -9.22 11.60
N SER A 254 -1.90 -8.29 10.64
CA SER A 254 -1.16 -7.01 10.74
C SER A 254 -1.85 -6.02 11.70
N LEU A 255 -3.14 -5.78 11.52
CA LEU A 255 -3.97 -4.95 12.41
C LEU A 255 -4.02 -5.53 13.83
N TRP A 256 -4.04 -6.86 13.97
CA TRP A 256 -3.94 -7.51 15.27
C TRP A 256 -2.57 -7.22 15.92
N GLY A 257 -1.46 -7.33 15.19
CA GLY A 257 -0.13 -6.99 15.72
C GLY A 257 -0.05 -5.53 16.20
N ILE A 258 -0.60 -4.59 15.44
CA ILE A 258 -0.62 -3.16 15.81
C ILE A 258 -1.53 -2.90 17.02
N SER A 259 -2.71 -3.54 17.09
CA SER A 259 -3.62 -3.39 18.22
C SER A 259 -3.09 -4.04 19.51
N GLN A 260 -2.42 -5.20 19.42
CA GLN A 260 -1.70 -5.78 20.57
C GLN A 260 -0.54 -4.90 21.03
N CYS A 261 0.19 -4.30 20.09
CA CYS A 261 1.24 -3.33 20.42
C CYS A 261 0.65 -2.13 21.17
N TRP A 262 -0.49 -1.58 20.73
CA TRP A 262 -1.17 -0.48 21.43
C TRP A 262 -1.65 -0.88 22.82
N ARG A 263 -2.26 -2.06 22.96
CA ARG A 263 -2.65 -2.62 24.26
C ARG A 263 -1.47 -2.65 25.24
N GLY A 264 -0.31 -3.13 24.80
CA GLY A 264 0.91 -3.18 25.63
C GLY A 264 1.38 -1.79 26.09
N VAL A 265 1.36 -0.79 25.20
CA VAL A 265 1.70 0.60 25.55
C VAL A 265 0.73 1.18 26.57
N VAL A 266 -0.58 1.00 26.36
CA VAL A 266 -1.62 1.44 27.30
C VAL A 266 -1.41 0.79 28.67
N GLN A 267 -1.21 -0.53 28.68
CA GLN A 267 -0.98 -1.29 29.92
C GLN A 267 0.24 -0.77 30.67
N GLN A 268 1.36 -0.53 29.97
CA GLN A 268 2.57 0.00 30.59
C GLN A 268 2.37 1.42 31.14
N GLN A 269 1.64 2.30 30.44
CA GLN A 269 1.36 3.65 30.92
C GLN A 269 0.47 3.66 32.16
N VAL A 270 -0.55 2.81 32.20
CA VAL A 270 -1.43 2.67 33.36
C VAL A 270 -0.65 2.08 34.54
N GLN A 271 0.21 1.09 34.31
CA GLN A 271 1.05 0.52 35.36
C GLN A 271 1.99 1.55 35.97
N ARG A 272 2.74 2.32 35.15
CA ARG A 272 3.61 3.40 35.64
C ARG A 272 2.84 4.45 36.43
N PHE A 273 1.63 4.80 35.98
CA PHE A 273 0.76 5.73 36.69
C PHE A 273 0.35 5.19 38.07
N LEU A 274 -0.05 3.92 38.15
CA LEU A 274 -0.49 3.31 39.40
C LEU A 274 0.67 3.12 40.38
N GLU A 275 1.88 2.81 39.91
CA GLU A 275 3.09 2.78 40.73
C GLU A 275 3.46 4.16 41.29
N ALA A 276 3.29 5.23 40.49
CA ALA A 276 3.67 6.59 40.89
C ALA A 276 2.60 7.33 41.71
N ALA A 277 1.32 7.12 41.41
CA ALA A 277 0.20 7.89 41.94
C ALA A 277 -0.84 7.05 42.70
N GLY A 278 -0.62 5.74 42.86
CA GLY A 278 -1.58 4.81 43.48
C GLY A 278 -1.96 5.14 44.94
N GLN A 279 -1.13 5.90 45.65
CA GLN A 279 -1.35 6.33 47.04
C GLN A 279 -1.77 7.80 47.15
N ALA A 280 -1.98 8.50 46.03
CA ALA A 280 -2.34 9.92 46.03
C ALA A 280 -3.82 10.11 46.43
N PRO A 281 -4.16 11.15 47.22
CA PRO A 281 -5.54 11.41 47.65
C PRO A 281 -6.47 11.77 46.48
N ASP A 282 -5.91 12.23 45.35
CA ASP A 282 -6.59 12.60 44.12
C ASP A 282 -6.47 11.52 43.02
N LEU A 283 -6.25 10.25 43.41
CA LEU A 283 -6.07 9.12 42.49
C LEU A 283 -7.19 9.02 41.44
N VAL A 284 -8.46 9.13 41.85
CA VAL A 284 -9.61 8.94 40.97
C VAL A 284 -9.64 10.00 39.87
N GLU A 285 -9.44 11.28 40.23
CA GLU A 285 -9.42 12.39 39.27
C GLU A 285 -8.27 12.23 38.28
N ARG A 286 -7.07 11.87 38.78
CA ARG A 286 -5.90 11.64 37.93
C ARG A 286 -6.07 10.42 37.02
N TYR A 287 -6.70 9.36 37.50
CA TYR A 287 -7.00 8.16 36.71
C TYR A 287 -8.02 8.47 35.61
N CYS A 288 -9.08 9.22 35.91
CA CYS A 288 -10.03 9.71 34.91
C CYS A 288 -9.34 10.59 33.85
N GLY A 289 -8.42 11.46 34.27
CA GLY A 289 -7.62 12.28 33.36
C GLY A 289 -6.71 11.44 32.44
N LEU A 290 -6.07 10.39 32.98
CA LEU A 290 -5.28 9.44 32.19
C LEU A 290 -6.14 8.72 31.15
N TYR A 291 -7.32 8.22 31.56
CA TYR A 291 -8.25 7.56 30.64
C TYR A 291 -8.69 8.48 29.51
N GLN A 292 -9.10 9.71 29.82
CA GLN A 292 -9.49 10.70 28.79
C GLN A 292 -8.35 10.99 27.82
N ARG A 293 -7.11 11.11 28.33
CA ARG A 293 -5.91 11.32 27.50
C ARG A 293 -5.64 10.14 26.56
N LEU A 294 -5.62 8.92 27.08
CA LEU A 294 -5.34 7.73 26.29
C LEU A 294 -6.46 7.43 25.29
N ARG A 295 -7.71 7.74 25.64
CA ARG A 295 -8.84 7.69 24.72
C ARG A 295 -8.69 8.70 23.57
N GLY A 296 -8.37 9.95 23.88
CA GLY A 296 -8.10 10.98 22.86
C GLY A 296 -6.94 10.59 21.94
N ALA A 297 -5.84 10.08 22.51
CA ALA A 297 -4.71 9.58 21.72
C ALA A 297 -5.08 8.39 20.83
N THR A 298 -5.93 7.48 21.31
CA THR A 298 -6.43 6.34 20.51
C THR A 298 -7.21 6.84 19.30
N GLU A 299 -8.12 7.79 19.50
CA GLU A 299 -8.95 8.37 18.45
C GLU A 299 -8.09 9.17 17.44
N GLU A 300 -7.10 9.93 17.90
CA GLU A 300 -6.19 10.69 17.03
C GLU A 300 -5.25 9.81 16.18
N LEU A 301 -4.73 8.73 16.76
CA LEU A 301 -3.72 7.88 16.12
C LEU A 301 -4.34 6.84 15.19
N PHE A 302 -5.47 6.25 15.58
CA PHE A 302 -6.04 5.08 14.91
C PHE A 302 -7.48 5.30 14.40
N GLY A 303 -8.11 6.44 14.73
CA GLY A 303 -9.50 6.72 14.37
C GLY A 303 -10.50 5.94 15.23
N GLN A 304 -11.75 5.81 14.75
CA GLN A 304 -12.85 5.14 15.47
C GLN A 304 -12.89 3.62 15.25
N GLN A 305 -11.73 2.97 15.16
CA GLN A 305 -11.68 1.53 14.92
C GLN A 305 -11.90 0.73 16.21
N ALA A 306 -12.90 -0.17 16.20
CA ALA A 306 -13.29 -0.97 17.35
C ALA A 306 -12.13 -1.78 17.96
N ALA A 307 -11.22 -2.30 17.13
CA ALA A 307 -10.06 -3.07 17.59
C ALA A 307 -9.16 -2.28 18.55
N PHE A 308 -8.97 -0.98 18.30
CA PHE A 308 -8.13 -0.11 19.13
C PHE A 308 -8.83 0.38 20.39
N VAL A 309 -10.15 0.56 20.33
CA VAL A 309 -10.98 0.84 21.52
C VAL A 309 -10.99 -0.38 22.46
N LEU A 310 -11.09 -1.59 21.91
CA LEU A 310 -10.96 -2.83 22.68
C LEU A 310 -9.55 -2.99 23.26
N ALA A 311 -8.50 -2.71 22.48
CA ALA A 311 -7.12 -2.74 22.94
C ALA A 311 -6.86 -1.76 24.10
N LEU A 312 -7.46 -0.56 24.05
CA LEU A 312 -7.44 0.41 25.15
C LEU A 312 -8.06 -0.21 26.42
N GLY A 313 -9.28 -0.73 26.34
CA GLY A 313 -9.96 -1.36 27.49
C GLY A 313 -9.19 -2.55 28.06
N GLN A 314 -8.65 -3.42 27.20
CA GLN A 314 -7.83 -4.55 27.60
C GLN A 314 -6.49 -4.13 28.23
N GLY A 315 -5.92 -3.01 27.81
CA GLY A 315 -4.70 -2.46 28.40
C GLY A 315 -4.93 -1.98 29.83
N PHE A 316 -6.02 -1.25 30.07
CA PHE A 316 -6.44 -0.85 31.42
C PHE A 316 -6.73 -2.06 32.32
N ALA A 317 -7.53 -3.01 31.83
CA ALA A 317 -7.83 -4.23 32.58
C ALA A 317 -6.57 -5.04 32.89
N GLY A 318 -5.66 -5.17 31.92
CA GLY A 318 -4.38 -5.87 32.08
C GLY A 318 -3.50 -5.24 33.14
N ALA A 319 -3.41 -3.91 33.20
CA ALA A 319 -2.64 -3.20 34.23
C ALA A 319 -3.23 -3.41 35.62
N LEU A 320 -4.56 -3.35 35.76
CA LEU A 320 -5.25 -3.59 37.03
C LEU A 320 -5.09 -5.04 37.52
N LEU A 321 -5.09 -6.02 36.62
CA LEU A 321 -4.90 -7.43 36.96
C LEU A 321 -3.44 -7.76 37.32
N GLN A 322 -2.47 -7.00 36.80
CA GLN A 322 -1.04 -7.19 37.09
C GLN A 322 -0.56 -6.42 38.33
N LEU A 323 -1.40 -5.56 38.91
CA LEU A 323 -1.17 -5.11 40.27
C LEU A 323 -1.28 -6.34 41.17
N SER A 324 -0.11 -6.86 41.56
CA SER A 324 -0.01 -7.42 42.90
C SER A 324 -0.52 -6.31 43.80
N PHE A 325 -1.72 -6.47 44.36
CA PHE A 325 -2.27 -5.56 45.36
C PHE A 325 -1.11 -5.19 46.27
N LEU A 326 -0.71 -3.91 46.22
CA LEU A 326 0.26 -3.36 47.13
C LEU A 326 -0.11 -3.92 48.51
N THR A 327 0.87 -4.58 49.10
CA THR A 327 0.94 -5.22 50.41
C THR A 327 0.58 -4.28 51.58
N THR A 328 -0.15 -3.20 51.32
CA THR A 328 -0.44 -2.08 52.20
C THR A 328 -1.81 -1.46 51.90
N LEU A 329 -2.87 -2.26 51.78
CA LEU A 329 -4.08 -1.95 52.56
C LEU A 329 -3.85 -2.52 53.97
N HIS A 330 -2.83 -2.00 54.65
CA HIS A 330 -2.72 -2.15 56.10
C HIS A 330 -3.83 -1.25 56.65
N VAL A 331 -5.01 -1.83 56.78
CA VAL A 331 -6.04 -1.31 57.66
C VAL A 331 -5.46 -1.43 59.07
N SER A 332 -4.99 -0.32 59.61
CA SER A 332 -4.84 -0.09 61.05
C SER A 332 -5.87 0.93 61.46
#